data_AF-A0A7Y3KDA6-F1
#
_entry.id   AF-A0A7Y3KDA6-F1
#
_cell.length_a   1.000
_cell.length_b   1.000
_cell.length_c   1.000
_cell.angle_alpha   90.00
_cell.angle_beta   90.00
_cell.angle_gamma   90.00
#
_symmetry.space_group_name_H-M   'P 1'
#
loop_
_entity.id
_entity.type
_entity.pdbx_description
1 polymer ?
#
loop_
_entity_poly.entity_id
_entity_poly.type
_entity_poly.pdbx_seq_one_letter_code
_entity_poly.pdbx_strand_id
1 'polypeptide(L)'
;MRKALITGSASGLAVAFARKLASLNFAIALNYRESKERCEHLAEQLHKEYGVPVITVRADITLQEDIHAMIDTVVRQFGTIDTLIHSAGPYIFERKRLTDYDDKEWHAMIDGNLSSAFHLFARVIPLMRPHGFGRIITVGFDRVEEAPGWVYRSAYAAAKVGLASLTRSVALEEQENGITANMICPGDIRGTDKEASLNEDALVRPMRNAVGADLANAVAFLVSEPSQFVTGNIINVAGEANNVITRFDHGKEDIFDPITLEPGTSVIVVPWQQQGIIHTREDRRNRRAIYHVAVGDTIERFTIDQLLEVQSHDF
;
A
#
# COMPACT_ATOMS: atom_id res chain seq x y z
N MET A 1 -13.30 -26.69 -1.36
CA MET A 1 -12.05 -25.95 -1.61
C MET A 1 -12.34 -24.79 -2.57
N ARG A 2 -11.94 -23.57 -2.21
CA ARG A 2 -12.08 -22.36 -3.06
C ARG A 2 -10.89 -22.25 -4.03
N LYS A 3 -11.09 -21.57 -5.16
CA LYS A 3 -10.10 -21.47 -6.26
C LYS A 3 -9.75 -20.00 -6.47
N ALA A 4 -8.47 -19.66 -6.37
CA ALA A 4 -7.98 -18.32 -6.56
C ALA A 4 -7.12 -18.19 -7.82
N LEU A 5 -7.38 -17.18 -8.63
CA LEU A 5 -6.48 -16.69 -9.67
C LEU A 5 -5.80 -15.41 -9.17
N ILE A 6 -4.47 -15.40 -9.15
CA ILE A 6 -3.67 -14.24 -8.75
C ILE A 6 -2.79 -13.81 -9.93
N THR A 7 -2.96 -12.57 -10.40
CA THR A 7 -2.14 -11.99 -11.48
C THR A 7 -0.87 -11.36 -10.94
N GLY A 8 0.26 -11.48 -11.64
CA GLY A 8 1.52 -10.84 -11.24
C GLY A 8 2.18 -11.51 -10.04
N SER A 9 2.09 -12.83 -9.96
CA SER A 9 2.34 -13.62 -8.75
C SER A 9 3.77 -14.07 -8.51
N ALA A 10 4.70 -13.71 -9.41
CA ALA A 10 6.09 -14.14 -9.31
C ALA A 10 6.94 -13.35 -8.30
N SER A 11 6.40 -12.30 -7.67
CA SER A 11 7.10 -11.48 -6.67
C SER A 11 6.17 -10.52 -5.91
N GLY A 12 6.66 -10.00 -4.80
CA GLY A 12 6.05 -8.91 -4.04
C GLY A 12 4.75 -9.32 -3.33
N LEU A 13 3.80 -8.40 -3.24
CA LEU A 13 2.57 -8.58 -2.44
C LEU A 13 1.77 -9.83 -2.85
N ALA A 14 1.77 -10.18 -4.13
CA ALA A 14 1.08 -11.34 -4.64
C ALA A 14 1.61 -12.67 -4.07
N VAL A 15 2.90 -12.75 -3.69
CA VAL A 15 3.48 -13.91 -3.00
C VAL A 15 2.87 -14.05 -1.60
N ALA A 16 2.76 -12.95 -0.87
CA ALA A 16 2.12 -12.94 0.45
C ALA A 16 0.63 -13.32 0.36
N PHE A 17 -0.07 -12.86 -0.67
CA PHE A 17 -1.46 -13.25 -0.92
C PHE A 17 -1.59 -14.74 -1.21
N ALA A 18 -0.74 -15.29 -2.08
CA ALA A 18 -0.74 -16.71 -2.41
C ALA A 18 -0.48 -17.59 -1.17
N ARG A 19 0.53 -17.25 -0.35
CA ARG A 19 0.82 -17.94 0.91
C ARG A 19 -0.37 -17.92 1.86
N LYS A 20 -1.00 -16.75 2.03
CA LYS A 20 -2.16 -16.62 2.91
C LYS A 20 -3.35 -17.42 2.41
N LEU A 21 -3.66 -17.37 1.12
CA LEU A 21 -4.75 -18.17 0.55
C LEU A 21 -4.48 -19.68 0.64
N ALA A 22 -3.23 -20.11 0.45
CA ALA A 22 -2.84 -21.50 0.62
C ALA A 22 -3.05 -21.97 2.07
N SER A 23 -2.69 -21.14 3.06
CA SER A 23 -2.97 -21.43 4.49
C SER A 23 -4.47 -21.53 4.81
N LEU A 24 -5.33 -20.96 3.96
CA LEU A 24 -6.79 -21.03 4.06
C LEU A 24 -7.39 -22.15 3.20
N ASN A 25 -6.55 -23.08 2.73
CA ASN A 25 -6.96 -24.23 1.92
C ASN A 25 -7.61 -23.84 0.57
N PHE A 26 -7.03 -22.86 -0.13
CA PHE A 26 -7.40 -22.53 -1.51
C PHE A 26 -6.54 -23.31 -2.51
N ALA A 27 -7.14 -23.74 -3.63
CA ALA A 27 -6.39 -24.07 -4.84
C ALA A 27 -5.99 -22.76 -5.55
N ILE A 28 -4.77 -22.68 -6.07
CA ILE A 28 -4.19 -21.40 -6.54
C ILE A 28 -3.68 -21.52 -7.97
N ALA A 29 -4.06 -20.57 -8.82
CA ALA A 29 -3.45 -20.32 -10.11
C ALA A 29 -2.59 -19.05 -10.02
N LEU A 30 -1.29 -19.22 -10.22
CA LEU A 30 -0.31 -18.14 -10.20
C LEU A 30 0.01 -17.71 -11.63
N ASN A 31 -0.24 -16.45 -11.97
CA ASN A 31 0.17 -15.90 -13.25
C ASN A 31 1.55 -15.25 -13.23
N TYR A 32 2.30 -15.46 -14.30
CA TYR A 32 3.56 -14.78 -14.59
C TYR A 32 3.63 -14.32 -16.05
N ARG A 33 4.44 -13.29 -16.33
CA ARG A 33 4.78 -12.87 -17.70
C ARG A 33 6.12 -13.45 -18.16
N GLU A 34 7.18 -13.09 -17.44
CA GLU A 34 8.56 -13.46 -17.77
C GLU A 34 9.23 -14.36 -16.72
N SER A 35 8.71 -14.37 -15.49
CA SER A 35 9.38 -15.01 -14.34
C SER A 35 8.85 -16.41 -14.05
N LYS A 36 9.04 -17.31 -15.01
CA LYS A 36 8.55 -18.70 -14.93
C LYS A 36 9.13 -19.43 -13.72
N GLU A 37 10.45 -19.44 -13.57
CA GLU A 37 11.15 -20.24 -12.56
C GLU A 37 10.77 -19.80 -11.15
N ARG A 38 10.67 -18.49 -10.90
CA ARG A 38 10.22 -17.95 -9.61
C ARG A 38 8.79 -18.37 -9.30
N CYS A 39 7.91 -18.34 -10.30
CA CYS A 39 6.51 -18.70 -10.14
C CYS A 39 6.34 -20.21 -9.89
N GLU A 40 7.10 -21.06 -10.59
CA GLU A 40 7.11 -22.51 -10.38
C GLU A 40 7.68 -22.89 -9.01
N HIS A 41 8.76 -22.24 -8.59
CA HIS A 41 9.31 -22.43 -7.26
C HIS A 41 8.30 -22.07 -6.15
N LEU A 42 7.59 -20.94 -6.30
CA LEU A 42 6.52 -20.59 -5.36
C LEU A 42 5.41 -21.64 -5.35
N ALA A 43 5.00 -22.15 -6.52
CA ALA A 43 3.98 -23.19 -6.60
C ALA A 43 4.39 -24.48 -5.86
N GLU A 44 5.63 -24.93 -6.04
CA GLU A 44 6.19 -26.08 -5.33
C GLU A 44 6.23 -25.84 -3.82
N GLN A 45 6.67 -24.66 -3.37
CA GLN A 45 6.69 -24.30 -1.96
C GLN A 45 5.30 -24.35 -1.34
N LEU A 46 4.31 -23.70 -1.98
CA LEU A 46 2.93 -23.67 -1.50
C LEU A 46 2.31 -25.07 -1.45
N HIS A 47 2.56 -25.88 -2.47
CA HIS A 47 2.08 -27.27 -2.49
C HIS A 47 2.72 -28.09 -1.36
N LYS A 48 4.04 -27.98 -1.18
CA LYS A 48 4.77 -28.73 -0.14
C LYS A 48 4.38 -28.31 1.28
N GLU A 49 4.17 -27.02 1.50
CA GLU A 49 3.91 -26.43 2.82
C GLU A 49 2.44 -26.63 3.25
N TYR A 50 1.48 -26.46 2.33
CA TYR A 50 0.04 -26.46 2.65
C TYR A 50 -0.75 -27.63 2.06
N GLY A 51 -0.16 -28.44 1.18
CA GLY A 51 -0.83 -29.57 0.54
C GLY A 51 -1.92 -29.19 -0.47
N VAL A 52 -1.98 -27.92 -0.89
CA VAL A 52 -3.02 -27.41 -1.81
C VAL A 52 -2.62 -27.59 -3.29
N PRO A 53 -3.58 -27.70 -4.23
CA PRO A 53 -3.28 -27.67 -5.65
C PRO A 53 -2.80 -26.28 -6.08
N VAL A 54 -1.66 -26.22 -6.77
CA VAL A 54 -1.14 -24.97 -7.33
C VAL A 54 -0.72 -25.19 -8.78
N ILE A 55 -1.14 -24.29 -9.66
CA ILE A 55 -0.67 -24.25 -11.06
C ILE A 55 -0.05 -22.90 -11.37
N THR A 56 0.85 -22.87 -12.35
CA THR A 56 1.40 -21.65 -12.92
C THR A 56 0.92 -21.48 -14.35
N VAL A 57 0.60 -20.25 -14.74
CA VAL A 57 0.10 -19.94 -16.09
C VAL A 57 0.79 -18.69 -16.62
N ARG A 58 1.43 -18.82 -17.78
CA ARG A 58 2.01 -17.66 -18.48
C ARG A 58 0.91 -16.84 -19.14
N ALA A 59 0.89 -15.53 -18.90
CA ALA A 59 0.09 -14.58 -19.68
C ALA A 59 0.62 -13.15 -19.51
N ASP A 60 0.69 -12.40 -20.60
CA ASP A 60 0.81 -10.94 -20.56
C ASP A 60 -0.58 -10.32 -20.38
N ILE A 61 -0.80 -9.68 -19.23
CA ILE A 61 -2.09 -9.06 -18.90
C ILE A 61 -2.39 -7.80 -19.70
N THR A 62 -1.45 -7.31 -20.51
CA THR A 62 -1.72 -6.23 -21.48
C THR A 62 -2.37 -6.75 -22.76
N LEU A 63 -2.40 -8.08 -22.96
CA LEU A 63 -2.94 -8.73 -24.14
C LEU A 63 -4.23 -9.48 -23.79
N GLN A 64 -5.34 -9.10 -24.44
CA GLN A 64 -6.64 -9.73 -24.20
C GLN A 64 -6.63 -11.25 -24.46
N GLU A 65 -5.97 -11.69 -25.54
CA GLU A 65 -5.92 -13.10 -25.92
C GLU A 65 -5.21 -13.95 -24.86
N ASP A 66 -4.11 -13.45 -24.30
CA ASP A 66 -3.37 -14.10 -23.21
C ASP A 66 -4.24 -14.21 -21.94
N ILE A 67 -5.00 -13.16 -21.59
CA ILE A 67 -5.93 -13.19 -20.46
C ILE A 67 -6.99 -14.28 -20.67
N HIS A 68 -7.59 -14.34 -21.85
CA HIS A 68 -8.61 -15.35 -22.16
C HIS A 68 -8.03 -16.77 -22.06
N ALA A 69 -6.88 -17.03 -22.70
CA ALA A 69 -6.23 -18.33 -22.66
C ALA A 69 -5.81 -18.76 -21.24
N MET A 70 -5.38 -17.79 -20.42
CA MET A 70 -5.07 -18.02 -19.01
C MET A 70 -6.32 -18.47 -18.25
N ILE A 71 -7.43 -17.72 -18.35
CA ILE A 71 -8.67 -18.06 -17.65
C ILE A 71 -9.18 -19.43 -18.10
N ASP A 72 -9.19 -19.72 -19.40
CA ASP A 72 -9.63 -21.00 -19.95
C ASP A 72 -8.77 -22.16 -19.41
N THR A 73 -7.46 -21.94 -19.22
CA THR A 73 -6.55 -22.92 -18.59
C THR A 73 -6.87 -23.14 -17.12
N VAL A 74 -7.13 -22.07 -16.36
CA VAL A 74 -7.50 -22.17 -14.95
C VAL A 74 -8.83 -22.90 -14.78
N VAL A 75 -9.83 -22.57 -15.60
CA VAL A 75 -11.15 -23.22 -15.59
C VAL A 75 -11.04 -24.69 -15.98
N ARG A 76 -10.23 -25.04 -16.98
CA ARG A 76 -10.00 -26.44 -17.35
C ARG A 76 -9.39 -27.25 -16.20
N GLN A 77 -8.50 -26.64 -15.40
CA GLN A 77 -7.85 -27.34 -14.30
C GLN A 77 -8.70 -27.41 -13.04
N PHE A 78 -9.40 -26.31 -12.69
CA PHE A 78 -10.05 -26.15 -11.39
C PHE A 78 -11.59 -26.08 -11.45
N GLY A 79 -12.17 -26.03 -12.65
CA GLY A 79 -13.60 -25.97 -12.93
C GLY A 79 -14.22 -24.57 -12.79
N THR A 80 -13.68 -23.70 -11.94
CA THR A 80 -14.19 -22.35 -11.71
C THR A 80 -13.11 -21.45 -11.09
N ILE A 81 -13.42 -20.16 -10.93
CA ILE A 81 -12.61 -19.16 -10.23
C ILE A 81 -13.51 -18.50 -9.19
N ASP A 82 -13.31 -18.82 -7.90
CA ASP A 82 -14.06 -18.24 -6.79
C ASP A 82 -13.49 -16.87 -6.36
N THR A 83 -12.20 -16.67 -6.58
CA THR A 83 -11.46 -15.48 -6.15
C THR A 83 -10.51 -15.02 -7.23
N LEU A 84 -10.60 -13.73 -7.59
CA LEU A 84 -9.68 -13.06 -8.49
C LEU A 84 -8.93 -11.99 -7.71
N ILE A 85 -7.61 -12.11 -7.65
CA ILE A 85 -6.73 -11.05 -7.13
C ILE A 85 -5.97 -10.43 -8.29
N HIS A 86 -6.38 -9.24 -8.70
CA HIS A 86 -5.70 -8.46 -9.72
C HIS A 86 -4.63 -7.56 -9.09
N SER A 87 -3.43 -8.12 -8.92
CA SER A 87 -2.23 -7.43 -8.43
C SER A 87 -1.23 -7.03 -9.51
N ALA A 88 -1.39 -7.54 -10.75
CA ALA A 88 -0.50 -7.21 -11.84
C ALA A 88 -0.74 -5.77 -12.31
N GLY A 89 0.33 -5.11 -12.72
CA GLY A 89 0.28 -3.76 -13.24
C GLY A 89 1.69 -3.19 -13.35
N PRO A 90 2.11 -2.70 -14.52
CA PRO A 90 3.42 -2.08 -14.66
C PRO A 90 3.45 -0.74 -13.92
N TYR A 91 4.65 -0.36 -13.49
CA TYR A 91 4.93 0.92 -12.84
C TYR A 91 6.28 1.44 -13.35
N ILE A 92 6.31 2.70 -13.78
CA ILE A 92 7.55 3.37 -14.22
C ILE A 92 8.12 4.16 -13.04
N PHE A 93 9.30 3.74 -12.57
CA PHE A 93 9.98 4.37 -11.43
C PHE A 93 10.67 5.69 -11.78
N GLU A 94 11.03 5.89 -13.05
CA GLU A 94 11.62 7.15 -13.51
C GLU A 94 10.64 8.31 -13.29
N ARG A 95 11.14 9.47 -12.86
CA ARG A 95 10.31 10.67 -12.70
C ARG A 95 10.06 11.29 -14.07
N LYS A 96 8.88 11.05 -14.65
CA LYS A 96 8.49 11.53 -15.99
C LYS A 96 7.22 12.38 -15.92
N ARG A 97 7.21 13.58 -16.51
CA ARG A 97 5.95 14.34 -16.66
C ARG A 97 5.10 13.69 -17.74
N LEU A 98 3.80 13.99 -17.77
CA LEU A 98 2.87 13.40 -18.75
C LEU A 98 3.37 13.55 -20.19
N THR A 99 3.92 14.71 -20.54
CA THR A 99 4.43 15.02 -21.89
C THR A 99 5.67 14.23 -22.29
N ASP A 100 6.33 13.56 -21.35
CA ASP A 100 7.57 12.82 -21.57
C ASP A 100 7.32 11.30 -21.70
N TYR A 101 6.06 10.85 -21.51
CA TYR A 101 5.67 9.48 -21.80
C TYR A 101 5.62 9.29 -23.31
N ASP A 102 6.16 8.17 -23.79
CA ASP A 102 5.84 7.71 -25.13
C ASP A 102 4.52 6.93 -25.16
N ASP A 103 3.98 6.70 -26.35
CA ASP A 103 2.71 5.98 -26.52
C ASP A 103 2.76 4.57 -25.93
N LYS A 104 3.91 3.88 -26.03
CA LYS A 104 4.06 2.51 -25.51
C LYS A 104 4.01 2.48 -23.99
N GLU A 105 4.64 3.45 -23.33
CA GLU A 105 4.58 3.59 -21.88
C GLU A 105 3.18 3.96 -21.41
N TRP A 106 2.49 4.87 -22.12
CA TRP A 106 1.09 5.20 -21.84
C TRP A 106 0.21 3.95 -21.93
N HIS A 107 0.27 3.23 -23.04
CA HIS A 107 -0.48 1.99 -23.24
C HIS A 107 -0.12 0.93 -22.21
N ALA A 108 1.16 0.73 -21.90
CA ALA A 108 1.56 -0.19 -20.84
C ALA A 108 0.93 0.19 -19.49
N MET A 109 0.91 1.48 -19.11
CA MET A 109 0.31 1.93 -17.85
C MET A 109 -1.22 1.73 -17.84
N ILE A 110 -1.92 2.20 -18.87
CA ILE A 110 -3.39 2.10 -18.94
C ILE A 110 -3.83 0.66 -19.13
N ASP A 111 -3.29 -0.04 -20.11
CA ASP A 111 -3.73 -1.39 -20.46
C ASP A 111 -3.36 -2.39 -19.38
N GLY A 112 -2.17 -2.24 -18.78
CA GLY A 112 -1.71 -3.14 -17.74
C GLY A 112 -2.35 -2.94 -16.36
N ASN A 113 -2.93 -1.77 -16.08
CA ASN A 113 -3.54 -1.49 -14.76
C ASN A 113 -5.07 -1.33 -14.81
N LEU A 114 -5.65 -0.93 -15.94
CA LEU A 114 -7.08 -0.66 -16.08
C LEU A 114 -7.75 -1.57 -17.11
N SER A 115 -7.30 -1.58 -18.37
CA SER A 115 -7.92 -2.40 -19.42
C SER A 115 -7.83 -3.90 -19.09
N SER A 116 -6.72 -4.35 -18.50
CA SER A 116 -6.54 -5.70 -17.97
C SER A 116 -7.65 -6.12 -17.00
N ALA A 117 -8.05 -5.22 -16.10
CA ALA A 117 -9.10 -5.48 -15.13
C ALA A 117 -10.45 -5.69 -15.82
N PHE A 118 -10.78 -4.88 -16.82
CA PHE A 118 -11.98 -5.07 -17.64
C PHE A 118 -12.01 -6.46 -18.28
N HIS A 119 -10.93 -6.87 -18.95
CA HIS A 119 -10.87 -8.17 -19.62
C HIS A 119 -10.96 -9.34 -18.63
N LEU A 120 -10.30 -9.23 -17.47
CA LEU A 120 -10.41 -10.22 -16.39
C LEU A 120 -11.85 -10.30 -15.87
N PHE A 121 -12.47 -9.17 -15.55
CA PHE A 121 -13.82 -9.12 -14.97
C PHE A 121 -14.86 -9.66 -15.94
N ALA A 122 -14.81 -9.25 -17.20
CA ALA A 122 -15.72 -9.68 -18.25
C ALA A 122 -15.73 -11.21 -18.46
N ARG A 123 -14.62 -11.90 -18.17
CA ARG A 123 -14.51 -13.36 -18.30
C ARG A 123 -14.72 -14.10 -16.98
N VAL A 124 -14.29 -13.55 -15.85
CA VAL A 124 -14.38 -14.22 -14.54
C VAL A 124 -15.77 -14.09 -13.92
N ILE A 125 -16.41 -12.92 -14.00
CA ILE A 125 -17.73 -12.68 -13.38
C ILE A 125 -18.79 -13.67 -13.88
N PRO A 126 -18.93 -13.93 -15.20
CA PRO A 126 -19.89 -14.93 -15.68
C PRO A 126 -19.68 -16.34 -15.13
N LEU A 127 -18.46 -16.69 -14.71
CA LEU A 127 -18.15 -17.98 -14.07
C LEU A 127 -18.55 -18.00 -12.59
N MET A 128 -18.56 -16.84 -11.92
CA MET A 128 -18.95 -16.70 -10.51
C MET A 128 -20.46 -16.69 -10.31
N ARG A 129 -21.22 -16.05 -11.22
CA ARG A 129 -22.68 -15.86 -11.09
C ARG A 129 -23.46 -17.16 -10.85
N PRO A 130 -23.23 -18.28 -11.59
CA PRO A 130 -23.96 -19.53 -11.37
C PRO A 130 -23.76 -20.14 -9.98
N HIS A 131 -22.67 -19.77 -9.29
CA HIS A 131 -22.35 -20.26 -7.96
C HIS A 131 -22.86 -19.34 -6.84
N GLY A 132 -23.40 -18.16 -7.16
CA GLY A 132 -23.82 -17.16 -6.18
C GLY A 132 -22.68 -16.67 -5.29
N PHE A 133 -21.43 -16.79 -5.75
CA PHE A 133 -20.24 -16.46 -4.98
C PHE A 133 -19.11 -16.00 -5.88
N GLY A 134 -18.51 -14.87 -5.50
CA GLY A 134 -17.26 -14.39 -6.09
C GLY A 134 -16.58 -13.37 -5.20
N ARG A 135 -15.24 -13.33 -5.25
CA ARG A 135 -14.42 -12.36 -4.52
C ARG A 135 -13.41 -11.74 -5.48
N ILE A 136 -13.59 -10.46 -5.81
CA ILE A 136 -12.68 -9.71 -6.66
C ILE A 136 -11.91 -8.73 -5.78
N ILE A 137 -10.58 -8.81 -5.84
CA ILE A 137 -9.68 -7.93 -5.09
C ILE A 137 -8.73 -7.27 -6.09
N THR A 138 -8.76 -5.95 -6.15
CA THR A 138 -7.82 -5.15 -6.93
C THR A 138 -6.79 -4.49 -6.01
N VAL A 139 -5.58 -4.23 -6.53
CA VAL A 139 -4.54 -3.52 -5.78
C VAL A 139 -4.40 -2.09 -6.29
N GLY A 140 -4.58 -1.12 -5.38
CA GLY A 140 -4.47 0.31 -5.61
C GLY A 140 -3.15 0.90 -5.11
N PHE A 141 -3.21 2.18 -4.74
CA PHE A 141 -2.18 2.89 -3.99
C PHE A 141 -2.87 3.70 -2.88
N ASP A 142 -2.09 4.23 -1.94
CA ASP A 142 -2.61 5.05 -0.84
C ASP A 142 -3.51 6.19 -1.34
N ARG A 143 -4.70 6.36 -0.75
CA ARG A 143 -5.62 7.48 -1.05
C ARG A 143 -6.14 7.52 -2.49
N VAL A 144 -6.13 6.42 -3.22
CA VAL A 144 -6.69 6.33 -4.57
C VAL A 144 -8.15 6.82 -4.65
N GLU A 145 -8.91 6.68 -3.56
CA GLU A 145 -10.30 7.14 -3.43
C GLU A 145 -10.47 8.65 -3.52
N GLU A 146 -9.41 9.42 -3.30
CA GLU A 146 -9.41 10.88 -3.38
C GLU A 146 -9.17 11.41 -4.79
N ALA A 147 -8.90 10.52 -5.74
CA ALA A 147 -8.43 10.86 -7.08
C ALA A 147 -7.27 11.89 -7.08
N PRO A 148 -6.20 11.67 -6.28
CA PRO A 148 -5.17 12.67 -6.10
C PRO A 148 -4.35 12.85 -7.38
N GLY A 149 -3.97 14.10 -7.67
CA GLY A 149 -2.93 14.37 -8.65
C GLY A 149 -1.59 13.87 -8.14
N TRP A 150 -0.85 13.13 -8.97
CA TRP A 150 0.48 12.61 -8.63
C TRP A 150 1.51 13.04 -9.65
N VAL A 151 2.29 14.07 -9.28
CA VAL A 151 3.36 14.59 -10.12
C VAL A 151 4.35 13.47 -10.45
N TYR A 152 4.72 13.38 -11.72
CA TYR A 152 5.56 12.34 -12.31
C TYR A 152 4.96 10.92 -12.41
N ARG A 153 3.67 10.75 -12.06
CA ARG A 153 2.97 9.46 -12.06
C ARG A 153 1.55 9.57 -12.65
N SER A 154 1.33 10.55 -13.52
CA SER A 154 -0.01 10.89 -14.04
C SER A 154 -0.71 9.70 -14.70
N ALA A 155 -0.03 8.93 -15.56
CA ALA A 155 -0.62 7.77 -16.24
C ALA A 155 -1.00 6.65 -15.26
N TYR A 156 -0.11 6.33 -14.32
CA TYR A 156 -0.36 5.33 -13.29
C TYR A 156 -1.51 5.73 -12.35
N ALA A 157 -1.51 6.99 -11.89
CA ALA A 157 -2.56 7.52 -11.03
C ALA A 157 -3.92 7.50 -11.75
N ALA A 158 -3.98 7.94 -13.01
CA ALA A 158 -5.19 7.88 -13.83
C ALA A 158 -5.72 6.45 -13.95
N ALA A 159 -4.85 5.48 -14.27
CA ALA A 159 -5.25 4.08 -14.39
C ALA A 159 -5.79 3.51 -13.07
N LYS A 160 -5.10 3.75 -11.94
CA LYS A 160 -5.50 3.20 -10.63
C LYS A 160 -6.73 3.87 -10.03
N VAL A 161 -6.93 5.18 -10.25
CA VAL A 161 -8.18 5.86 -9.88
C VAL A 161 -9.34 5.37 -10.74
N GLY A 162 -9.13 5.18 -12.04
CA GLY A 162 -10.09 4.53 -12.93
C GLY A 162 -10.43 3.12 -12.45
N LEU A 163 -9.43 2.35 -12.04
CA LEU A 163 -9.61 1.01 -11.49
C LEU A 163 -10.43 1.03 -10.19
N ALA A 164 -10.21 1.99 -9.30
CA ALA A 164 -11.01 2.15 -8.08
C ALA A 164 -12.48 2.42 -8.39
N SER A 165 -12.76 3.26 -9.40
CA SER A 165 -14.13 3.51 -9.88
C SER A 165 -14.75 2.26 -10.51
N LEU A 166 -13.99 1.52 -11.32
CA LEU A 166 -14.43 0.28 -11.95
C LEU A 166 -14.78 -0.79 -10.90
N THR A 167 -13.91 -0.99 -9.90
CA THR A 167 -14.14 -1.94 -8.79
C THR A 167 -15.43 -1.62 -8.05
N ARG A 168 -15.72 -0.35 -7.76
CA ARG A 168 -16.99 0.07 -7.13
C ARG A 168 -18.20 -0.17 -8.01
N SER A 169 -18.07 0.11 -9.31
CA SER A 169 -19.18 -0.07 -10.26
C SER A 169 -19.57 -1.55 -10.35
N VAL A 170 -18.58 -2.43 -10.52
CA VAL A 170 -18.79 -3.89 -10.52
C VAL A 170 -19.36 -4.40 -9.20
N ALA A 171 -18.92 -3.85 -8.05
CA ALA A 171 -19.48 -4.21 -6.76
C ALA A 171 -20.99 -3.94 -6.66
N LEU A 172 -21.46 -2.85 -7.26
CA LEU A 172 -22.89 -2.51 -7.31
C LEU A 172 -23.65 -3.39 -8.31
N GLU A 173 -23.07 -3.62 -9.49
CA GLU A 173 -23.66 -4.44 -10.55
C GLU A 173 -23.85 -5.90 -10.13
N GLU A 174 -22.92 -6.44 -9.32
CA GLU A 174 -22.92 -7.86 -8.95
C GLU A 174 -23.45 -8.16 -7.55
N GLN A 175 -24.02 -7.17 -6.86
CA GLN A 175 -24.57 -7.34 -5.52
C GLN A 175 -25.65 -8.44 -5.48
N GLU A 176 -26.51 -8.49 -6.50
CA GLU A 176 -27.59 -9.49 -6.61
C GLU A 176 -27.06 -10.92 -6.89
N ASN A 177 -25.80 -11.04 -7.34
CA ASN A 177 -25.17 -12.31 -7.67
C ASN A 177 -24.28 -12.87 -6.54
N GLY A 178 -24.25 -12.23 -5.36
CA GLY A 178 -23.42 -12.67 -4.23
C GLY A 178 -21.90 -12.51 -4.45
N ILE A 179 -21.53 -11.66 -5.41
CA ILE A 179 -20.12 -11.37 -5.74
C ILE A 179 -19.74 -10.04 -5.10
N THR A 180 -18.57 -10.01 -4.46
CA THR A 180 -18.01 -8.77 -3.93
C THR A 180 -16.79 -8.33 -4.72
N ALA A 181 -16.62 -7.01 -4.87
CA ALA A 181 -15.44 -6.41 -5.46
C ALA A 181 -14.89 -5.32 -4.54
N ASN A 182 -13.63 -5.42 -4.14
CA ASN A 182 -12.97 -4.47 -3.25
C ASN A 182 -11.56 -4.15 -3.73
N MET A 183 -11.01 -3.03 -3.28
CA MET A 183 -9.62 -2.65 -3.50
C MET A 183 -8.87 -2.62 -2.18
N ILE A 184 -7.64 -3.12 -2.19
CA ILE A 184 -6.67 -2.91 -1.13
C ILE A 184 -5.59 -1.95 -1.59
N CYS A 185 -5.22 -1.02 -0.73
CA CYS A 185 -4.30 0.06 -1.02
C CYS A 185 -3.07 -0.04 -0.11
N PRO A 186 -1.93 -0.54 -0.61
CA PRO A 186 -0.67 -0.54 0.14
C PRO A 186 -0.19 0.88 0.44
N GLY A 187 0.50 1.02 1.58
CA GLY A 187 1.46 2.11 1.79
C GLY A 187 2.77 1.87 1.04
N ASP A 188 3.85 2.52 1.46
CA ASP A 188 5.16 2.42 0.79
C ASP A 188 5.95 1.17 1.20
N ILE A 189 5.46 0.00 0.78
CA ILE A 189 6.11 -1.28 1.07
C ILE A 189 7.17 -1.56 0.01
N ARG A 190 8.44 -1.71 0.42
CA ARG A 190 9.59 -1.81 -0.49
C ARG A 190 10.36 -3.11 -0.33
N GLY A 191 11.05 -3.51 -1.39
CA GLY A 191 11.98 -4.64 -1.36
C GLY A 191 11.39 -5.93 -0.79
N THR A 192 12.12 -6.56 0.12
CA THR A 192 11.76 -7.82 0.79
C THR A 192 10.52 -7.70 1.68
N ASP A 193 10.16 -6.50 2.14
CA ASP A 193 9.02 -6.29 3.03
C ASP A 193 7.69 -6.60 2.33
N LYS A 194 7.65 -6.55 1.00
CA LYS A 194 6.49 -6.95 0.19
C LYS A 194 6.12 -8.43 0.36
N GLU A 195 7.07 -9.27 0.75
CA GLU A 195 6.88 -10.72 0.92
C GLU A 195 7.00 -11.15 2.39
N ALA A 196 7.34 -10.22 3.28
CA ALA A 196 7.64 -10.52 4.68
C ALA A 196 6.40 -10.97 5.47
N SER A 197 6.63 -11.95 6.35
CA SER A 197 5.68 -12.43 7.36
C SER A 197 5.68 -11.54 8.60
N LEU A 198 4.61 -11.61 9.39
CA LEU A 198 4.57 -11.02 10.73
C LEU A 198 5.20 -11.98 11.72
N ASN A 199 6.10 -11.48 12.58
CA ASN A 199 6.52 -12.16 13.79
C ASN A 199 5.69 -11.65 14.99
N GLU A 200 5.70 -12.38 16.11
CA GLU A 200 4.92 -12.03 17.30
C GLU A 200 5.25 -10.61 17.82
N ASP A 201 6.52 -10.22 17.79
CA ASP A 201 6.98 -8.89 18.21
C ASP A 201 6.40 -7.75 17.35
N ALA A 202 6.13 -8.00 16.07
CA ALA A 202 5.55 -7.01 15.16
C ALA A 202 4.06 -6.77 15.39
N LEU A 203 3.34 -7.68 16.06
CA LEU A 203 1.92 -7.51 16.40
C LEU A 203 1.72 -6.57 17.60
N VAL A 204 2.74 -6.40 18.44
CA VAL A 204 2.66 -5.60 19.67
C VAL A 204 3.19 -4.18 19.50
N ARG A 205 3.80 -3.86 18.35
CA ARG A 205 4.32 -2.51 18.06
C ARG A 205 3.22 -1.62 17.48
N PRO A 206 2.82 -0.54 18.17
CA PRO A 206 1.68 0.30 17.76
C PRO A 206 1.92 1.10 16.46
N MET A 207 3.18 1.27 16.04
CA MET A 207 3.55 1.98 14.80
C MET A 207 4.72 1.26 14.14
N ARG A 208 4.48 0.63 12.98
CA ARG A 208 5.53 0.03 12.14
C ARG A 208 5.16 0.17 10.67
N ASN A 209 6.16 0.01 9.80
CA ASN A 209 5.91 -0.10 8.37
C ASN A 209 5.08 -1.36 8.09
N ALA A 210 4.15 -1.21 7.15
CA ALA A 210 3.34 -2.33 6.69
C ALA A 210 4.22 -3.32 5.92
N VAL A 211 3.93 -4.60 6.05
CA VAL A 211 4.57 -5.67 5.28
C VAL A 211 3.52 -6.44 4.47
N GLY A 212 3.96 -7.29 3.55
CA GLY A 212 3.08 -8.09 2.70
C GLY A 212 2.01 -8.87 3.47
N ALA A 213 2.38 -9.42 4.65
CA ALA A 213 1.44 -10.14 5.49
C ALA A 213 0.29 -9.27 6.06
N ASP A 214 0.46 -7.96 6.24
CA ASP A 214 -0.64 -7.07 6.65
C ASP A 214 -1.73 -7.01 5.59
N LEU A 215 -1.31 -6.84 4.33
CA LEU A 215 -2.22 -6.81 3.20
C LEU A 215 -2.83 -8.19 2.95
N ALA A 216 -2.05 -9.25 3.11
CA ALA A 216 -2.54 -10.61 2.99
C ALA A 216 -3.62 -10.92 4.05
N ASN A 217 -3.50 -10.39 5.27
CA ASN A 217 -4.54 -10.52 6.29
C ASN A 217 -5.83 -9.77 5.90
N ALA A 218 -5.72 -8.59 5.27
CA ALA A 218 -6.89 -7.91 4.71
C ALA A 218 -7.53 -8.73 3.57
N VAL A 219 -6.72 -9.31 2.68
CA VAL A 219 -7.20 -10.26 1.65
C VAL A 219 -7.95 -11.44 2.30
N ALA A 220 -7.37 -12.06 3.32
CA ALA A 220 -7.99 -13.18 4.03
C ALA A 220 -9.37 -12.83 4.60
N PHE A 221 -9.51 -11.64 5.17
CA PHE A 221 -10.81 -11.13 5.62
C PHE A 221 -11.78 -10.97 4.44
N LEU A 222 -11.36 -10.30 3.37
CA LEU A 222 -12.20 -10.01 2.20
C LEU A 222 -12.65 -11.25 1.43
N VAL A 223 -11.85 -12.33 1.41
CA VAL A 223 -12.24 -13.58 0.75
C VAL A 223 -13.09 -14.50 1.63
N SER A 224 -13.23 -14.18 2.91
CA SER A 224 -14.04 -14.98 3.83
C SER A 224 -15.52 -14.92 3.49
N GLU A 225 -16.28 -15.92 3.95
CA GLU A 225 -17.73 -15.96 3.75
C GLU A 225 -18.46 -14.88 4.57
N PRO A 226 -18.12 -14.63 5.85
CA PRO A 226 -18.78 -13.59 6.65
C PRO A 226 -18.61 -12.16 6.13
N SER A 227 -17.61 -11.89 5.29
CA SER A 227 -17.36 -10.55 4.72
C SER A 227 -18.22 -10.21 3.50
N GLN A 228 -19.26 -10.99 3.19
CA GLN A 228 -20.13 -10.78 2.02
C GLN A 228 -20.78 -9.38 1.92
N PHE A 229 -20.94 -8.66 3.03
CA PHE A 229 -21.43 -7.27 3.05
C PHE A 229 -20.33 -6.21 2.86
N VAL A 230 -19.06 -6.63 2.85
CA VAL A 230 -17.92 -5.76 2.54
C VAL A 230 -17.69 -5.83 1.03
N THR A 231 -18.35 -4.93 0.30
CA THR A 231 -18.22 -4.80 -1.16
C THR A 231 -18.18 -3.33 -1.54
N GLY A 232 -17.47 -2.98 -2.63
CA GLY A 232 -17.26 -1.61 -3.09
C GLY A 232 -16.27 -0.80 -2.24
N ASN A 233 -15.57 -1.44 -1.29
CA ASN A 233 -14.66 -0.74 -0.39
C ASN A 233 -13.28 -0.56 -1.02
N ILE A 234 -12.66 0.58 -0.70
CA ILE A 234 -11.25 0.90 -0.99
C ILE A 234 -10.57 0.98 0.37
N ILE A 235 -9.70 0.01 0.67
CA ILE A 235 -9.18 -0.21 2.03
C ILE A 235 -7.69 0.10 2.05
N ASN A 236 -7.32 1.20 2.71
CA ASN A 236 -5.93 1.54 2.97
C ASN A 236 -5.35 0.61 4.04
N VAL A 237 -4.30 -0.13 3.69
CA VAL A 237 -3.54 -1.02 4.58
C VAL A 237 -2.09 -0.55 4.55
N ALA A 238 -1.84 0.54 5.27
CA ALA A 238 -0.63 1.31 5.06
C ALA A 238 0.17 1.59 6.35
N GLY A 239 -0.45 1.62 7.54
CA GLY A 239 0.20 1.60 8.87
C GLY A 239 1.20 2.72 9.22
N GLU A 240 1.70 3.46 8.24
CA GLU A 240 2.85 4.36 8.34
C GLU A 240 2.48 5.82 8.62
N ALA A 241 3.50 6.57 9.05
CA ALA A 241 3.46 7.99 9.41
C ALA A 241 3.13 8.97 8.26
N ASN A 242 2.82 8.52 7.05
CA ASN A 242 2.45 9.38 5.91
C ASN A 242 1.08 9.03 5.28
N ASN A 243 0.21 8.35 6.03
CA ASN A 243 -1.10 7.90 5.55
C ASN A 243 -2.28 8.72 6.12
N VAL A 244 -3.51 8.22 5.93
CA VAL A 244 -4.78 8.79 6.43
C VAL A 244 -4.71 9.25 7.90
N ILE A 245 -3.92 8.57 8.74
CA ILE A 245 -3.71 8.90 10.17
C ILE A 245 -2.95 10.22 10.35
N THR A 246 -1.94 10.50 9.51
CA THR A 246 -1.12 11.71 9.61
C THR A 246 -1.60 12.84 8.71
N ARG A 247 -2.69 12.63 7.96
CA ARG A 247 -3.35 13.70 7.20
C ARG A 247 -3.99 14.76 8.10
N PHE A 248 -4.42 14.42 9.32
CA PHE A 248 -4.81 15.43 10.31
C PHE A 248 -3.60 16.13 10.98
N ASP A 249 -2.38 15.73 10.64
CA ASP A 249 -1.12 16.39 11.01
C ASP A 249 -0.59 17.26 9.86
N HIS A 250 -1.50 17.88 9.10
CA HIS A 250 -1.19 18.79 8.00
C HIS A 250 -0.10 19.81 8.39
N GLY A 251 1.12 19.61 7.88
CA GLY A 251 2.14 20.65 7.80
C GLY A 251 3.17 20.69 8.93
N LYS A 252 3.41 19.59 9.65
CA LYS A 252 4.56 19.52 10.53
C LYS A 252 5.61 18.58 9.96
N GLU A 253 6.41 19.11 9.03
CA GLU A 253 7.83 18.73 9.06
C GLU A 253 8.29 18.89 10.52
N ASP A 254 9.15 17.98 11.01
CA ASP A 254 9.80 18.21 12.30
C ASP A 254 10.34 19.64 12.27
N ILE A 255 9.84 20.51 13.16
CA ILE A 255 10.37 21.86 13.28
C ILE A 255 11.74 21.67 13.92
N PHE A 256 12.74 21.46 13.06
CA PHE A 256 14.13 21.42 13.48
C PHE A 256 14.49 22.82 13.98
N ASP A 257 14.83 22.90 15.27
CA ASP A 257 15.52 24.08 15.77
C ASP A 257 16.89 24.12 15.04
N PRO A 258 17.19 25.20 14.30
CA PRO A 258 18.40 25.26 13.46
C PRO A 258 19.69 25.17 14.28
N ILE A 259 19.59 25.50 15.57
CA ILE A 259 20.63 25.41 16.58
C ILE A 259 19.99 24.84 17.84
N THR A 260 20.70 23.93 18.51
CA THR A 260 20.31 23.40 19.81
C THR A 260 21.16 24.07 20.88
N LEU A 261 20.50 24.62 21.90
CA LEU A 261 21.19 25.19 23.07
C LEU A 261 21.04 24.24 24.27
N GLU A 262 22.16 23.92 24.91
CA GLU A 262 22.15 22.99 26.05
C GLU A 262 21.81 23.71 27.36
N PRO A 263 21.25 23.00 28.36
CA PRO A 263 21.13 23.54 29.72
C PRO A 263 22.48 24.05 30.24
N GLY A 264 22.49 25.24 30.84
CA GLY A 264 23.67 25.96 31.27
C GLY A 264 24.19 27.00 30.28
N THR A 265 23.72 27.01 29.02
CA THR A 265 24.10 28.04 28.04
C THR A 265 23.54 29.41 28.42
N SER A 266 24.41 30.43 28.38
CA SER A 266 24.02 31.84 28.55
C SER A 266 23.43 32.38 27.26
N VAL A 267 22.25 33.00 27.37
CA VAL A 267 21.49 33.51 26.23
C VAL A 267 21.00 34.93 26.49
N ILE A 268 20.80 35.70 25.42
CA ILE A 268 20.01 36.94 25.47
C ILE A 268 18.57 36.58 25.09
N VAL A 269 17.63 36.88 25.99
CA VAL A 269 16.20 36.82 25.72
C VAL A 269 15.83 38.05 24.89
N VAL A 270 15.71 37.85 23.57
CA VAL A 270 15.56 38.92 22.56
C VAL A 270 14.40 39.88 22.88
N PRO A 271 13.19 39.42 23.27
CA PRO A 271 12.08 40.32 23.57
C PRO A 271 12.35 41.26 24.75
N TRP A 272 13.23 40.85 25.68
CA TRP A 272 13.47 41.57 26.94
C TRP A 272 14.83 42.27 26.97
N GLN A 273 15.70 41.96 26.01
CA GLN A 273 17.10 42.40 25.98
C GLN A 273 17.83 42.12 27.30
N GLN A 274 17.50 41.01 27.95
CA GLN A 274 18.10 40.59 29.21
C GLN A 274 18.85 39.28 29.01
N GLN A 275 19.95 39.13 29.74
CA GLN A 275 20.69 37.88 29.79
C GLN A 275 19.98 36.89 30.72
N GLY A 276 19.93 35.64 30.30
CA GLY A 276 19.44 34.52 31.10
C GLY A 276 20.28 33.27 30.88
N ILE A 277 20.00 32.25 31.67
CA ILE A 277 20.65 30.94 31.56
C ILE A 277 19.57 29.88 31.30
N ILE A 278 19.80 29.02 30.31
CA ILE A 278 18.90 27.90 30.04
C ILE A 278 18.96 26.93 31.21
N HIS A 279 17.83 26.75 31.91
CA HIS A 279 17.69 25.84 33.02
C HIS A 279 17.33 24.42 32.56
N THR A 280 16.34 24.29 31.66
CA THR A 280 15.95 23.01 31.05
C THR A 280 15.45 23.21 29.62
N ARG A 281 15.55 22.13 28.83
CA ARG A 281 15.00 22.03 27.48
C ARG A 281 13.95 20.91 27.45
N GLU A 282 12.77 21.22 26.95
CA GLU A 282 11.69 20.25 26.71
C GLU A 282 11.58 20.01 25.20
N ASP A 283 12.07 18.86 24.74
CA ASP A 283 11.91 18.44 23.36
C ASP A 283 10.50 17.98 23.08
N ARG A 284 9.94 18.48 21.99
CA ARG A 284 8.55 18.25 21.62
C ARG A 284 8.47 17.73 20.20
N ARG A 285 7.82 16.58 20.04
CA ARG A 285 7.55 16.01 18.73
C ARG A 285 6.74 17.01 17.89
N ASN A 286 7.21 17.31 16.68
CA ASN A 286 6.54 18.17 15.72
C ASN A 286 6.24 19.60 16.26
N ARG A 287 7.10 20.15 17.15
CA ARG A 287 7.07 21.55 17.66
C ARG A 287 8.50 21.98 18.02
N ARG A 288 8.78 23.29 18.08
CA ARG A 288 10.05 23.81 18.61
C ARG A 288 10.27 23.36 20.05
N ALA A 289 11.53 23.11 20.42
CA ALA A 289 11.85 22.86 21.81
C ALA A 289 11.47 24.08 22.66
N ILE A 290 11.02 23.82 23.89
CA ILE A 290 10.78 24.88 24.86
C ILE A 290 11.97 24.96 25.79
N TYR A 291 12.58 26.15 25.81
CA TYR A 291 13.68 26.51 26.68
C TYR A 291 13.10 27.21 27.90
N HIS A 292 13.35 26.64 29.07
CA HIS A 292 13.08 27.30 30.34
C HIS A 292 14.31 28.12 30.69
N VAL A 293 14.22 29.44 30.59
CA VAL A 293 15.34 30.35 30.81
C VAL A 293 15.15 31.09 32.12
N ALA A 294 16.14 31.00 33.00
CA ALA A 294 16.20 31.80 34.21
C ALA A 294 16.67 33.21 33.86
N VAL A 295 15.82 34.21 34.12
CA VAL A 295 16.10 35.63 33.95
C VAL A 295 15.82 36.31 35.29
N GLY A 296 16.89 36.78 35.95
CA GLY A 296 16.79 37.23 37.35
C GLY A 296 16.26 36.14 38.27
N ASP A 297 15.20 36.44 39.04
CA ASP A 297 14.57 35.52 40.00
C ASP A 297 13.42 34.70 39.38
N THR A 298 13.21 34.77 38.07
CA THR A 298 12.08 34.11 37.38
C THR A 298 12.56 33.12 36.32
N ILE A 299 11.81 32.04 36.11
CA ILE A 299 12.04 31.06 35.05
C ILE A 299 10.87 31.12 34.08
N GLU A 300 11.18 31.41 32.83
CA GLU A 300 10.18 31.69 31.79
C GLU A 300 10.42 30.86 30.54
N ARG A 301 9.38 30.71 29.72
CA ARG A 301 9.37 29.76 28.59
C ARG A 301 9.61 30.47 27.27
N PHE A 302 10.61 30.02 26.52
CA PHE A 302 10.99 30.58 25.24
C PHE A 302 11.18 29.49 24.18
N THR A 303 11.09 29.89 22.92
CA THR A 303 11.51 29.09 21.76
C THR A 303 12.85 29.61 21.25
N ILE A 304 13.57 28.80 20.46
CA ILE A 304 14.91 29.16 19.97
C ILE A 304 14.99 30.51 19.25
N ASP A 305 13.94 30.93 18.52
CA ASP A 305 13.89 32.23 17.82
C ASP A 305 13.94 33.45 18.76
N GLN A 306 13.66 33.24 20.04
CA GLN A 306 13.61 34.29 21.05
C GLN A 306 14.92 34.37 21.84
N LEU A 307 15.90 33.53 21.51
CA LEU A 307 17.16 33.39 22.22
C LEU A 307 18.34 33.61 21.28
N LEU A 308 19.35 34.33 21.76
CA LEU A 308 20.65 34.43 21.10
C LEU A 308 21.71 33.91 22.05
N GLU A 309 22.51 32.93 21.61
CA GLU A 309 23.65 32.45 22.39
C GLU A 309 24.67 33.58 22.58
N VAL A 310 25.09 33.79 23.84
CA VAL A 310 26.17 34.72 24.14
C VAL A 310 27.48 34.00 23.81
N GLN A 311 28.04 34.24 22.62
CA GLN A 311 29.37 33.74 22.30
C GLN A 311 30.40 34.44 23.19
N SER A 312 31.28 33.64 23.79
CA SER A 312 32.31 34.09 24.74
C SER A 312 33.49 34.83 24.08
N HIS A 313 33.25 35.61 23.03
CA HIS A 313 34.24 36.46 22.38
C HIS A 313 33.56 37.78 22.00
N ASP A 314 33.53 38.72 22.95
CA ASP A 314 33.71 40.16 22.76
C ASP A 314 33.54 40.87 24.13
N PHE A 315 34.67 41.00 24.83
CA PHE A 315 34.99 42.13 25.70
C PHE A 315 36.27 42.77 25.16
#